data_AF-A0A062U699-F1
#
_entry.id   AF-A0A062U699-F1
#
_cell.length_a   1.000
_cell.length_b   1.000
_cell.length_c   1.000
_cell.angle_alpha   90.00
_cell.angle_beta   90.00
_cell.angle_gamma   90.00
#
_symmetry.space_group_name_H-M   'P 1'
#
loop_
_entity.id
_entity.type
_entity.pdbx_description
1 polymer ?
#
loop_
_entity_poly.entity_id
_entity_poly.type
_entity_poly.pdbx_seq_one_letter_code
_entity_poly.pdbx_strand_id
1 'polypeptide(L)' 'MMIVPAGVKVHLALGYTDMRKGIDGLTMLVQDVLKKDPFSG' A
#
# COMPACT_ATOMS: atom_id res chain seq x y z
N MET A 1 19.27 -3.86 6.97
CA MET A 1 18.93 -2.44 6.73
C MET A 1 18.60 -2.30 5.26
N MET A 2 17.35 -1.98 4.90
CA MET A 2 16.99 -1.71 3.50
C MET A 2 17.28 -0.24 3.21
N ILE A 3 18.12 0.03 2.21
CA ILE A 3 18.37 1.40 1.75
C ILE A 3 17.18 1.79 0.87
N VAL A 4 16.35 2.71 1.37
CA VAL A 4 15.26 3.29 0.60
C VAL A 4 15.82 4.50 -0.17
N PRO A 5 15.74 4.55 -1.52
CA PRO A 5 16.24 5.67 -2.29
C PRO A 5 15.59 7.01 -1.89
N ALA A 6 16.33 8.11 -2.06
CA ALA A 6 15.77 9.45 -1.87
C ALA A 6 14.61 9.68 -2.85
N GLY A 7 13.50 10.23 -2.35
CA GLY A 7 12.29 10.52 -3.15
C GLY A 7 11.21 9.44 -3.12
N VAL A 8 11.43 8.30 -2.46
CA VAL A 8 10.38 7.30 -2.22
C VAL A 8 9.29 7.89 -1.32
N LYS A 9 8.03 7.68 -1.70
CA LYS A 9 6.85 8.05 -0.90
C LYS A 9 6.32 6.82 -0.18
N VAL A 10 6.36 6.83 1.14
CA VAL A 10 5.78 5.77 1.98
C VAL A 10 4.39 6.18 2.42
N HIS A 11 3.40 5.34 2.13
CA HIS A 11 2.01 5.54 2.53
C HIS A 11 1.65 4.53 3.64
N LEU A 12 1.16 5.02 4.77
CA LEU A 12 0.75 4.22 5.92
C LEU A 12 -0.76 4.28 6.09
N ALA A 13 -1.42 3.13 6.01
CA ALA A 13 -2.82 3.00 6.41
C ALA A 13 -2.89 2.83 7.93
N LEU A 14 -3.76 3.60 8.59
CA LEU A 14 -3.99 3.53 10.04
C LEU A 14 -5.35 2.88 10.32
N GLY A 15 -5.43 2.07 11.38
CA GLY A 15 -6.66 1.40 11.81
C GLY A 15 -6.62 -0.12 11.63
N TYR A 16 -7.80 -0.75 11.70
CA TYR A 16 -7.93 -2.21 11.56
C TYR A 16 -7.78 -2.63 10.10
N THR A 17 -6.76 -3.44 9.83
CA THR A 17 -6.57 -4.10 8.53
C THR A 17 -7.14 -5.50 8.56
N ASP A 18 -8.14 -5.77 7.72
CA ASP A 18 -8.70 -7.12 7.57
C ASP A 18 -7.81 -7.98 6.66
N MET A 19 -6.89 -8.73 7.27
CA MET A 19 -5.96 -9.62 6.56
C MET A 19 -6.64 -10.82 5.89
N ARG A 20 -7.92 -11.11 6.20
CA ARG A 20 -8.68 -12.20 5.54
C ARG A 20 -8.93 -11.90 4.05
N LYS A 21 -8.80 -10.63 3.65
CA LYS A 21 -8.90 -10.18 2.25
C LYS A 21 -7.68 -10.57 1.41
N GLY A 22 -6.59 -11.02 2.03
CA GLY A 22 -5.33 -11.30 1.34
C GLY A 22 -4.69 -10.05 0.71
N ILE A 23 -3.54 -10.23 0.06
CA ILE A 23 -2.79 -9.12 -0.56
C ILE A 23 -3.60 -8.48 -1.69
N ASP A 24 -4.25 -9.28 -2.53
CA ASP A 24 -5.01 -8.78 -3.68
C ASP A 24 -6.22 -7.93 -3.23
N GLY A 25 -6.94 -8.37 -2.20
CA GLY A 25 -8.07 -7.62 -1.65
C GLY A 25 -7.63 -6.33 -0.95
N LEU A 26 -6.46 -6.32 -0.30
CA LEU A 26 -5.89 -5.10 0.30
C LEU A 26 -5.40 -4.13 -0.78
N THR A 27 -4.81 -4.64 -1.87
CA THR A 27 -4.37 -3.90 -3.04
C THR A 27 -5.51 -3.10 -3.67
N MET A 28 -6.71 -3.69 -3.79
CA MET A 28 -7.90 -2.97 -4.25
C MET A 28 -8.27 -1.79 -3.35
N LEU A 29 -8.20 -1.95 -2.03
CA LEU A 29 -8.49 -0.85 -1.09
C LEU A 29 -7.47 0.27 -1.21
N VAL A 30 -6.20 -0.07 -1.46
CA VAL A 30 -5.14 0.90 -1.71
C VAL A 30 -5.42 1.68 -3.00
N GLN A 31 -5.80 1.00 -4.08
CA GLN A 31 -6.18 1.64 -5.35
C GLN A 31 -7.36 2.60 -5.16
N ASP A 32 -8.39 2.20 -4.42
CA ASP A 32 -9.59 3.01 -4.21
C ASP A 32 -9.32 4.24 -3.31
N VAL A 33 -8.63 4.04 -2.18
CA VAL A 33 -8.40 5.11 -1.19
C VAL A 33 -7.27 6.05 -1.61
N LEU A 34 -6.14 5.52 -2.09
CA LEU A 34 -4.99 6.34 -2.48
C LEU A 34 -5.04 6.80 -3.94
N LYS A 35 -5.97 6.25 -4.76
CA LYS A 35 -6.08 6.53 -6.20
C LYS A 35 -4.76 6.37 -6.95
N LYS A 36 -4.01 5.34 -6.57
CA LYS A 36 -2.69 5.02 -7.13
C LYS A 36 -2.62 3.56 -7.51
N ASP A 37 -1.79 3.25 -8.51
CA ASP A 37 -1.43 1.87 -8.82
C ASP A 37 -0.43 1.35 -7.77
N PRO A 38 -0.78 0.31 -6.98
CA PRO A 38 0.10 -0.30 -6.00
C PRO A 38 1.25 -1.10 -6.62
N PHE A 39 1.21 -1.36 -7.93
CA PHE A 39 2.26 -2.08 -8.67
C PHE A 39 3.16 -1.17 -9.51
N SER A 40 2.93 0.15 -9.53
CA SER A 40 3.71 1.09 -10.36
C SER A 40 5.07 1.48 -9.76
N GLY A 41 5.60 0.66 -8.85
CA GLY A 41 6.85 0.90 -8.13
C GLY A 41 8.10 0.67 -8.96
#